data_AF-A0A822ZV62-F1
#
_entry.id   AF-A0A822ZV62-F1
#
_cell.length_a   1.000
_cell.length_b   1.000
_cell.length_c   1.000
_cell.angle_alpha   90.00
_cell.angle_beta   90.00
_cell.angle_gamma   90.00
#
_symmetry.space_group_name_H-M   'P 1'
#
loop_
_entity.id
_entity.type
_entity.pdbx_description
1 polymer ?
#
loop_
_entity_poly.entity_id
_entity_poly.type
_entity_poly.pdbx_seq_one_letter_code
_entity_poly.pdbx_strand_id
1 'polypeptide(L)'
;MLQVADLARLDHENTGKLLGYCRENNPFSRMLVFEYASNGTLYEHLHCKSALPHTPPPIQMEKLFTCNFLLLKYRVLNADGEESQLSWTRRMKIIIGIARGLRYLHTELEPPFSISELNSSSIYLTEDFSPKVCSKHF
;
A
#
# COMPACT_ATOMS: atom_id res chain seq x y z
N MET A 1 -15.94 -9.75 -10.16
CA MET A 1 -15.92 -8.34 -9.72
C MET A 1 -15.88 -8.37 -8.21
N LEU A 2 -14.82 -7.86 -7.60
CA LEU A 2 -14.63 -7.89 -6.14
C LEU A 2 -15.67 -6.96 -5.50
N GLN A 3 -16.38 -7.41 -4.47
CA GLN A 3 -17.38 -6.57 -3.80
C GLN A 3 -16.76 -5.88 -2.59
N VAL A 4 -17.29 -4.70 -2.20
CA VAL A 4 -16.88 -4.01 -0.98
C VAL A 4 -17.03 -4.91 0.25
N ALA A 5 -18.03 -5.82 0.25
CA ALA A 5 -18.24 -6.81 1.29
C ALA A 5 -17.05 -7.79 1.45
N ASP A 6 -16.33 -8.11 0.39
CA ASP A 6 -15.16 -8.99 0.45
C ASP A 6 -13.98 -8.28 1.13
N LEU A 7 -13.82 -6.98 0.89
CA LEU A 7 -12.79 -6.15 1.54
C LEU A 7 -13.08 -5.84 3.00
N ALA A 8 -14.35 -5.64 3.33
CA ALA A 8 -14.76 -5.32 4.69
C ALA A 8 -14.47 -6.46 5.68
N ARG A 9 -14.28 -7.68 5.17
CA ARG A 9 -13.92 -8.86 5.95
C ARG A 9 -12.41 -8.98 6.21
N LEU A 10 -11.59 -8.17 5.55
CA LEU A 10 -10.14 -8.21 5.71
C LEU A 10 -9.73 -7.50 7.01
N ASP A 11 -9.31 -8.28 7.99
CA ASP A 11 -8.82 -7.79 9.27
C ASP A 11 -7.57 -8.58 9.70
N HIS A 12 -6.42 -8.15 9.18
CA HIS A 12 -5.12 -8.74 9.50
C HIS A 12 -4.02 -7.67 9.44
N GLU A 13 -3.01 -7.80 10.31
CA GLU A 13 -1.93 -6.81 10.43
C GLU A 13 -1.18 -6.59 9.11
N ASN A 14 -1.08 -7.61 8.26
CA ASN A 14 -0.40 -7.56 6.97
C ASN A 14 -1.33 -7.44 5.75
N THR A 15 -2.60 -7.10 5.94
CA THR A 15 -3.54 -6.79 4.84
C THR A 15 -3.98 -5.33 4.90
N GLY A 16 -4.27 -4.72 3.75
CA GLY A 16 -4.86 -3.39 3.70
C GLY A 16 -6.28 -3.39 4.30
N LYS A 17 -6.42 -2.83 5.50
CA LYS A 17 -7.70 -2.77 6.21
C LYS A 17 -8.58 -1.66 5.64
N LEU A 18 -9.79 -2.02 5.23
CA LEU A 18 -10.81 -1.07 4.80
C LEU A 18 -11.41 -0.38 6.03
N LEU A 19 -11.30 0.94 6.10
CA LEU A 19 -11.89 1.78 7.15
C LEU A 19 -13.29 2.25 6.78
N GLY A 20 -13.57 2.41 5.49
CA GLY A 20 -14.88 2.85 5.03
C GLY A 20 -14.99 2.88 3.51
N TYR A 21 -16.21 3.10 3.04
CA TYR A 21 -16.48 3.30 1.62
C TYR A 21 -17.54 4.38 1.45
N CYS A 22 -17.46 5.10 0.34
CA CYS A 22 -18.51 6.00 -0.12
C CYS A 22 -19.04 5.49 -1.46
N ARG A 23 -20.36 5.41 -1.59
CA ARG A 23 -21.05 5.13 -2.84
C ARG A 23 -22.19 6.11 -3.02
N GLU A 24 -21.96 7.12 -3.83
CA GLU A 24 -22.95 8.10 -4.22
C GLU A 24 -23.27 7.97 -5.71
N ASN A 25 -24.55 8.06 -6.08
CA ASN A 25 -24.99 7.93 -7.46
C ASN A 25 -25.12 9.28 -8.18
N ASN A 26 -25.12 10.40 -7.44
CA ASN A 26 -25.23 11.74 -8.01
C ASN A 26 -24.50 12.79 -7.15
N PRO A 27 -23.26 13.19 -7.52
CA PRO A 27 -22.46 12.69 -8.64
C PRO A 27 -22.00 11.25 -8.42
N PHE A 28 -21.74 10.50 -9.50
CA PHE A 28 -21.23 9.13 -9.40
C PHE A 28 -19.85 9.11 -8.74
N SER A 29 -19.83 8.82 -7.44
CA SER A 29 -18.64 8.87 -6.59
C SER A 29 -18.51 7.54 -5.87
N ARG A 30 -17.41 6.82 -6.14
CA ARG A 30 -17.05 5.59 -5.43
C ARG A 30 -15.68 5.79 -4.82
N MET A 31 -15.61 5.76 -3.50
CA MET A 31 -14.35 5.90 -2.77
C MET A 31 -14.22 4.74 -1.79
N LEU A 32 -13.00 4.23 -1.65
CA LEU A 32 -12.62 3.27 -0.63
C LEU A 32 -11.57 3.94 0.24
N VAL A 33 -11.75 3.86 1.55
CA VAL A 33 -10.86 4.46 2.54
C VAL A 33 -10.15 3.32 3.26
N PHE A 34 -8.83 3.29 3.18
CA PHE A 34 -7.99 2.27 3.81
C PHE A 34 -7.12 2.88 4.91
N GLU A 35 -6.56 2.04 5.78
CA GLU A 35 -5.47 2.44 6.66
C GLU A 35 -4.31 3.02 5.85
N TYR A 36 -3.76 4.15 6.33
CA TYR A 36 -2.66 4.83 5.66
C TYR A 36 -1.31 4.14 5.96
N ALA A 37 -0.58 3.81 4.90
CA ALA A 37 0.76 3.26 4.97
C ALA A 37 1.78 4.33 4.59
N SER A 38 2.48 4.87 5.60
CA SER A 38 3.25 6.09 5.45
C SER A 38 4.51 5.95 4.59
N ASN A 39 5.06 4.76 4.38
CA ASN A 39 6.30 4.57 3.62
C ASN A 39 6.09 4.30 2.13
N GLY A 40 4.87 4.40 1.61
CA GLY A 40 4.60 4.18 0.18
C GLY A 40 4.68 2.70 -0.20
N THR A 41 4.91 2.40 -1.48
CA THR A 41 4.92 1.02 -1.99
C THR A 41 6.31 0.39 -1.96
N LEU A 42 6.39 -0.94 -1.82
CA LEU A 42 7.65 -1.68 -1.92
C LEU A 42 8.33 -1.45 -3.28
N TYR A 43 7.56 -1.23 -4.35
CA TYR A 43 8.09 -0.89 -5.67
C TYR A 43 8.99 0.35 -5.63
N GLU A 44 8.54 1.42 -4.97
CA GLU A 44 9.34 2.63 -4.79
C GLU A 44 10.66 2.32 -4.08
N HIS A 45 10.64 1.49 -3.04
CA HIS A 45 11.86 1.14 -2.29
C HIS A 45 12.80 0.22 -3.06
N LEU A 46 12.29 -0.59 -4.00
CA LEU A 46 13.09 -1.49 -4.83
C LEU A 46 13.66 -0.81 -6.08
N HIS A 47 12.93 0.16 -6.66
CA HIS A 47 13.23 0.72 -7.97
C HIS A 47 13.58 2.21 -7.95
N CYS A 48 13.39 2.93 -6.84
CA CYS A 48 13.85 4.31 -6.72
C CYS A 48 15.38 4.28 -6.56
N LYS A 49 16.07 4.32 -7.70
CA LYS A 49 17.44 4.79 -7.79
C LYS A 49 17.48 6.18 -7.19
N SER A 50 18.43 6.44 -6.31
CA SER A 50 18.86 7.78 -5.91
C SER A 50 18.69 8.72 -7.10
N ALA A 51 17.71 9.62 -7.01
CA ALA A 51 17.37 10.51 -8.10
C ALA A 51 18.65 11.22 -8.54
N LEU A 52 18.98 11.10 -9.83
CA LEU A 52 20.05 11.93 -10.38
C LEU A 52 19.69 13.40 -10.10
N PRO A 53 20.64 14.24 -9.66
CA PRO A 53 20.38 15.55 -9.07
C PRO A 53 19.73 16.60 -10.01
N HIS A 54 19.38 16.23 -11.25
CA HIS A 54 18.92 17.17 -12.29
C HIS A 54 17.59 16.80 -12.95
N THR A 55 16.96 15.69 -12.56
CA THR A 55 15.60 15.40 -13.04
C THR A 55 14.57 15.91 -12.04
N PRO A 56 13.70 16.87 -12.39
CA PRO A 56 12.55 17.19 -11.54
C PRO A 56 11.77 15.89 -11.33
N PRO A 57 11.36 15.59 -10.08
CA PRO A 57 10.69 14.34 -9.78
C PRO A 57 9.47 14.19 -10.70
N PRO A 58 9.31 13.05 -11.41
CA PRO A 58 8.13 12.83 -12.21
C PRO A 58 6.91 12.97 -11.29
N ILE A 59 5.99 13.87 -11.65
CA ILE A 59 4.71 14.04 -10.96
C ILE A 59 3.92 12.75 -11.21
N GLN A 60 4.12 11.75 -10.36
CA GLN A 60 3.22 10.61 -10.30
C GLN A 60 2.00 11.02 -9.49
N MET A 61 0.99 11.50 -10.20
CA MET A 61 -0.35 11.73 -9.69
C MET A 61 -1.05 10.38 -9.54
N GLU A 62 -0.75 9.60 -8.50
CA GLU A 62 -1.72 8.61 -8.04
C GLU A 62 -2.82 9.38 -7.30
N LYS A 63 -4.00 9.45 -7.93
CA LYS A 63 -5.21 10.03 -7.36
C LYS A 63 -5.56 9.25 -6.09
N LEU A 64 -5.06 9.71 -4.94
CA LEU A 64 -5.60 9.33 -3.65
C LEU A 64 -6.97 9.98 -3.52
N PHE A 65 -8.02 9.19 -3.73
CA PHE A 65 -9.38 9.58 -3.38
C PHE A 65 -9.51 9.57 -1.85
N THR A 66 -9.11 10.67 -1.22
CA THR A 66 -9.58 11.03 0.11
C THR A 66 -10.09 12.45 0.03
N CYS A 67 -11.38 12.64 0.28
CA CYS A 67 -12.04 13.94 0.28
C CYS A 67 -11.20 14.99 1.03
N ASN A 68 -10.82 16.05 0.31
CA ASN A 68 -10.51 17.40 0.80
C ASN A 68 -9.39 17.65 1.83
N PHE A 69 -8.32 16.84 1.87
CA PHE A 69 -7.05 17.36 2.38
C PHE A 69 -5.88 16.88 1.53
N LEU A 70 -5.26 17.82 0.82
CA LEU A 70 -3.98 17.65 0.14
C LEU A 70 -2.91 17.28 1.17
N LEU A 71 -2.71 15.98 1.44
CA LEU A 71 -1.44 15.55 2.00
C LEU A 71 -0.39 15.59 0.88
N LEU A 72 0.09 16.80 0.60
CA LEU A 72 1.36 17.00 -0.11
C LEU A 72 2.45 16.40 0.77
N LYS A 73 2.79 15.14 0.54
CA LYS A 73 3.97 14.55 1.16
C LYS A 73 5.20 15.08 0.43
N TYR A 74 5.68 16.26 0.82
CA TYR A 74 6.99 16.75 0.43
C TYR A 74 8.05 16.08 1.31
N ARG A 75 8.82 15.14 0.74
CA ARG A 75 9.98 14.56 1.41
C ARG A 75 11.20 15.40 1.03
N VAL A 76 11.72 16.19 1.98
CA VAL A 76 13.10 16.70 1.89
C VAL A 76 14.02 15.48 1.99
N LEU A 77 14.76 15.18 0.93
CA LEU A 77 15.80 14.16 0.94
C LEU A 77 16.98 14.74 1.73
N ASN A 78 17.10 14.41 3.01
CA ASN A 78 18.31 14.73 3.75
C ASN A 78 19.45 13.88 3.17
N ALA A 79 20.53 14.55 2.78
CA ALA A 79 21.73 13.98 2.19
C ALA A 79 22.66 13.44 3.29
N ASP A 80 22.14 12.60 4.19
CA ASP A 80 22.91 12.10 5.33
C ASP A 80 22.92 10.57 5.30
N GLY A 81 24.02 10.01 4.77
CA GLY A 81 24.51 8.64 5.05
C GLY A 81 23.59 7.48 4.67
N GLU A 82 23.99 6.72 3.64
CA GLU A 82 23.29 5.52 3.18
C GLU A 82 23.12 4.44 4.26
N GLU A 83 21.99 4.43 4.96
CA GLU A 83 21.35 3.16 5.30
C GLU A 83 20.59 2.70 4.05
N SER A 84 21.02 1.60 3.43
CA SER A 84 20.24 0.93 2.39
C SER A 84 18.78 0.83 2.88
N GLN A 85 17.84 1.52 2.22
CA GLN A 85 16.47 1.69 2.74
C GLN A 85 15.81 0.37 3.13
N LEU A 86 16.25 -0.73 2.53
CA LEU A 86 15.89 -2.11 2.84
C LEU A 86 17.10 -2.94 3.33
N SER A 87 17.50 -2.77 4.60
CA SER A 87 18.44 -3.68 5.27
C SER A 87 17.91 -5.13 5.27
N TRP A 88 18.78 -6.12 5.46
CA TRP A 88 18.37 -7.53 5.45
C TRP A 88 17.24 -7.83 6.45
N THR A 89 17.33 -7.25 7.65
CA THR A 89 16.29 -7.36 8.68
C THR A 89 14.94 -6.81 8.18
N ARG A 90 14.92 -5.66 7.51
CA ARG A 90 13.70 -5.09 6.92
C ARG A 90 13.17 -6.00 5.79
N ARG A 91 14.04 -6.52 4.92
CA ARG A 91 13.65 -7.46 3.86
C ARG A 91 13.00 -8.71 4.42
N MET A 92 13.58 -9.32 5.45
CA MET A 92 13.03 -10.49 6.12
C MET A 92 11.68 -10.18 6.76
N LYS A 93 11.55 -9.04 7.45
CA LYS A 93 10.28 -8.58 8.01
C LYS A 93 9.20 -8.45 6.93
N ILE A 94 9.53 -7.88 5.78
CA ILE A 94 8.62 -7.73 4.64
C ILE A 94 8.21 -9.09 4.07
N ILE A 95 9.16 -9.99 3.80
CA ILE A 95 8.87 -11.33 3.25
C ILE A 95 7.94 -12.12 4.19
N ILE A 96 8.26 -12.13 5.49
CA ILE A 96 7.48 -12.84 6.50
C ILE A 96 6.08 -12.24 6.62
N GLY A 97 5.95 -10.92 6.65
CA GLY A 97 4.64 -10.26 6.73
C GLY A 97 3.77 -10.51 5.49
N ILE A 98 4.34 -10.51 4.28
CA ILE A 98 3.61 -10.88 3.06
C ILE A 98 3.10 -12.32 3.17
N ALA A 99 3.96 -13.27 3.60
CA ALA A 99 3.57 -14.66 3.74
C ALA A 99 2.43 -14.85 4.77
N ARG A 100 2.47 -14.11 5.88
CA ARG A 100 1.38 -14.11 6.89
C ARG A 100 0.07 -13.56 6.32
N GLY A 101 0.14 -12.44 5.60
CA GLY A 101 -1.02 -11.87 4.93
C GLY A 101 -1.64 -12.84 3.92
N LEU A 102 -0.83 -13.49 3.09
CA LEU A 102 -1.31 -14.48 2.12
C LEU A 102 -1.93 -15.71 2.79
N ARG A 103 -1.32 -16.21 3.87
CA ARG A 103 -1.89 -17.32 4.65
C ARG A 103 -3.26 -16.94 5.17
N TYR A 104 -3.39 -15.80 5.84
CA TYR A 104 -4.68 -15.31 6.35
C TYR A 104 -5.75 -15.29 5.25
N LEU A 105 -5.42 -14.71 4.10
CA LEU A 105 -6.36 -14.60 2.98
C LEU A 105 -6.83 -15.95 2.43
N HIS A 106 -5.93 -16.95 2.40
CA HIS A 106 -6.21 -18.25 1.80
C HIS A 106 -6.79 -19.27 2.77
N THR A 107 -6.49 -19.17 4.08
CA THR A 107 -6.80 -20.23 5.05
C THR A 107 -7.68 -19.79 6.21
N GLU A 108 -7.75 -18.48 6.50
CA GLU A 108 -8.46 -17.96 7.68
C GLU A 108 -9.78 -17.25 7.29
N LEU A 109 -9.95 -16.87 6.02
CA LEU A 109 -11.20 -16.30 5.50
C LEU A 109 -12.13 -17.37 4.92
N GLU A 110 -13.42 -17.27 5.21
CA GLU A 110 -14.47 -18.12 4.64
C GLU A 110 -15.57 -17.26 3.96
N PRO A 111 -15.70 -17.28 2.62
CA PRO A 111 -14.84 -17.96 1.65
C PRO A 111 -13.43 -17.33 1.56
N PRO A 112 -12.43 -18.11 1.08
CA PRO A 112 -11.07 -17.62 0.85
C PRO A 112 -11.02 -16.44 -0.12
N PHE A 113 -10.03 -15.56 0.07
CA PHE A 113 -9.83 -14.38 -0.74
C PHE A 113 -8.58 -14.52 -1.61
N SER A 114 -8.75 -14.47 -2.93
CA SER A 114 -7.64 -14.50 -3.89
C SER A 114 -7.23 -13.10 -4.32
N ILE A 115 -5.96 -12.76 -4.16
CA ILE A 115 -5.39 -11.53 -4.73
C ILE A 115 -5.08 -11.80 -6.20
N SER A 116 -5.62 -10.98 -7.10
CA SER A 116 -5.41 -11.14 -8.55
C SER A 116 -3.97 -10.83 -8.97
N GLU A 117 -3.32 -9.85 -8.35
CA GLU A 117 -1.96 -9.45 -8.66
C GLU A 117 -1.12 -9.18 -7.40
N LEU A 118 -0.15 -10.06 -7.15
CA LEU A 118 0.87 -9.87 -6.13
C LEU A 118 2.17 -9.39 -6.79
N ASN A 119 2.48 -8.10 -6.65
CA ASN A 119 3.71 -7.49 -7.12
C ASN A 119 4.19 -6.42 -6.11
N SER A 120 5.38 -5.86 -6.31
CA SER A 120 5.93 -4.88 -5.36
C SER A 120 5.11 -3.59 -5.26
N SER A 121 4.28 -3.27 -6.27
CA SER A 121 3.40 -2.10 -6.23
C SER A 121 2.13 -2.36 -5.41
N SER A 122 1.72 -3.61 -5.21
CA SER A 122 0.58 -3.99 -4.35
C SER A 122 0.95 -4.20 -2.87
N ILE A 123 2.22 -4.01 -2.52
CA ILE A 123 2.70 -4.05 -1.14
C ILE A 123 2.96 -2.63 -0.65
N TYR A 124 2.19 -2.18 0.33
CA TYR A 124 2.43 -0.91 1.01
C TYR A 124 3.23 -1.12 2.29
N LEU A 125 4.04 -0.13 2.67
CA LEU A 125 4.88 -0.19 3.86
C LEU A 125 4.39 0.84 4.89
N THR A 126 4.17 0.38 6.11
CA THR A 126 3.92 1.25 7.27
C THR A 126 5.21 1.94 7.73
N GLU A 127 5.11 2.83 8.71
CA GLU A 127 6.25 3.57 9.29
C GLU A 127 7.37 2.64 9.79
N ASP A 128 7.00 1.50 10.38
CA ASP A 128 7.92 0.50 10.90
C ASP A 128 8.36 -0.53 9.85
N PHE A 129 8.13 -0.27 8.56
CA PHE A 129 8.40 -1.17 7.43
C PHE A 129 7.66 -2.53 7.54
N SER A 130 6.50 -2.56 8.19
CA SER A 130 5.60 -3.71 8.12
C SER A 130 4.83 -3.68 6.79
N PRO A 131 4.73 -4.82 6.09
CA PRO A 131 4.03 -4.87 4.80
C PRO A 131 2.51 -4.96 4.99
N LYS A 132 1.79 -4.28 4.12
CA LYS A 132 0.33 -4.33 3.95
C LYS A 132 0.04 -4.76 2.52
N VAL A 133 -0.52 -5.95 2.35
CA VAL A 133 -0.92 -6.47 1.05
C VAL A 133 -2.26 -5.85 0.66
N CYS A 134 -2.30 -5.13 -0.47
CA CYS A 134 -3.48 -4.41 -0.94
C CYS A 134 -3.89 -4.89 -2.34
N SER A 135 -5.16 -5.26 -2.53
CA SER A 135 -5.69 -5.52 -3.88
C SER A 135 -5.86 -4.19 -4.63
N LYS A 136 -5.36 -4.09 -5.86
CA LYS A 136 -5.44 -2.87 -6.70
C LYS A 136 -6.64 -2.83 -7.66
N HIS A 137 -7.41 -3.91 -7.78
CA HIS A 137 -8.55 -3.97 -8.71
C HIS A 137 -9.88 -3.83 -7.98
N PHE A 138 -10.50 -2.65 -8.13
CA PHE A 138 -11.86 -2.29 -7.70
C PHE A 138 -12.67 -1.76 -8.87
#